data_AF-A0A6G4TWX9-F1
#
_entry.id   AF-A0A6G4TWX9-F1
#
_cell.length_a   1.000
_cell.length_b   1.000
_cell.length_c   1.000
_cell.angle_alpha   90.00
_cell.angle_beta   90.00
_cell.angle_gamma   90.00
#
_symmetry.space_group_name_H-M   'P 1'
#
loop_
_entity.id
_entity.type
_entity.pdbx_description
1 polymer ?
#
loop_
_entity_poly.entity_id
_entity_poly.type
_entity_poly.pdbx_seq_one_letter_code
_entity_poly.pdbx_strand_id
1 'polypeptide(L)' 'MVCPVCRSELFWQREVQLNTAGMTLLKLDWANESATGIQCARCSRLELFADHRQIRLGAPEQKP' A
#
# COMPACT_ATOMS: atom_id res chain seq x y z
N MET A 1 4.28 1.54 -16.89
CA MET A 1 5.17 1.55 -15.70
C MET A 1 6.18 0.43 -15.85
N VAL A 2 7.43 0.62 -15.42
CA VAL A 2 8.46 -0.43 -15.42
C VAL A 2 8.84 -0.75 -13.97
N CYS A 3 8.90 -2.04 -13.61
CA CYS A 3 9.30 -2.44 -12.27
C CYS A 3 10.77 -2.06 -12.01
N PRO A 4 11.08 -1.27 -10.97
CA PRO A 4 12.44 -0.82 -10.69
C PRO A 4 13.39 -1.95 -10.25
N VAL A 5 12.86 -3.13 -9.90
CA VAL A 5 13.64 -4.29 -9.45
C VAL A 5 13.98 -5.23 -10.62
N CYS A 6 12.98 -5.61 -11.42
CA CYS A 6 13.15 -6.66 -12.43
C CYS A 6 12.86 -6.20 -13.86
N ARG A 7 12.57 -4.92 -14.07
CA ARG A 7 12.25 -4.30 -15.37
C ARG A 7 11.06 -4.89 -16.12
N SER A 8 10.21 -5.67 -15.44
CA SER A 8 8.93 -6.14 -15.99
C SER A 8 7.95 -4.98 -16.17
N GLU A 9 7.11 -5.07 -17.20
CA GLU A 9 6.01 -4.13 -17.48
C GLU A 9 4.63 -4.71 -17.12
N LEU A 10 4.56 -5.99 -16.76
CA LEU A 10 3.31 -6.64 -16.35
C LEU A 10 3.05 -6.46 -14.85
N PHE A 11 1.85 -5.97 -14.52
CA PHE A 11 1.41 -5.71 -13.15
C PHE A 11 -0.05 -6.15 -12.93
N TRP A 12 -0.36 -6.51 -11.68
CA TRP A 12 -1.71 -6.76 -11.19
C TRP A 12 -2.14 -5.61 -10.29
N GLN A 13 -3.35 -5.07 -10.51
CA GLN A 13 -3.97 -4.19 -9.52
C GLN A 13 -4.45 -5.02 -8.32
N ARG A 14 -4.23 -4.49 -7.11
CA ARG A 14 -4.58 -5.14 -5.85
C ARG A 14 -5.17 -4.12 -4.89
N GLU A 15 -6.17 -4.55 -4.13
CA GLU A 15 -6.56 -3.88 -2.90
C GLU A 15 -5.68 -4.41 -1.76
N VAL A 16 -5.14 -3.51 -0.94
CA VAL A 16 -4.22 -3.86 0.15
C VAL A 16 -4.81 -3.35 1.45
N GLN A 17 -5.05 -4.26 2.39
CA GLN A 17 -5.54 -3.88 3.71
C GLN A 17 -4.44 -3.21 4.52
N LEU A 18 -4.76 -2.11 5.21
CA LEU A 18 -3.82 -1.33 6.05
C LEU A 18 -3.93 -1.67 7.54
N ASN A 19 -4.57 -2.79 7.86
CA ASN A 19 -4.89 -3.23 9.21
C ASN A 19 -3.67 -3.83 9.96
N THR A 20 -3.75 -3.83 11.29
CA THR A 20 -2.92 -4.68 12.13
C THR A 20 -3.48 -6.11 12.12
N ALA A 21 -2.62 -7.12 12.05
CA ALA A 21 -3.02 -8.53 11.90
C ALA A 21 -4.07 -9.02 12.93
N GLY A 22 -4.13 -8.41 14.11
CA GLY A 22 -5.13 -8.71 15.14
C GLY A 22 -6.58 -8.36 14.77
N MET A 23 -6.81 -7.37 13.88
CA MET A 23 -8.16 -6.95 13.49
C MET A 23 -8.85 -7.97 12.58
N THR A 24 -8.10 -8.68 11.75
CA THR A 24 -8.61 -9.81 10.95
C THR A 24 -8.97 -11.00 11.83
N LEU A 25 -8.21 -11.25 12.92
CA LEU A 25 -8.55 -12.31 13.87
C LEU A 25 -9.89 -12.03 14.60
N LEU A 26 -10.20 -10.76 14.83
CA LEU A 26 -11.45 -10.31 15.47
C LEU A 26 -12.63 -10.16 14.48
N LYS A 27 -12.47 -10.52 13.19
CA LYS A 27 -13.48 -10.40 12.13
C LYS A 27 -14.03 -8.97 11.95
N LEU A 28 -13.20 -7.97 12.21
CA LEU A 28 -13.54 -6.55 12.03
C LEU A 28 -13.12 -6.03 10.65
N ASP A 29 -13.07 -6.91 9.64
CA ASP A 29 -12.55 -6.57 8.31
C ASP A 29 -13.36 -5.48 7.59
N TRP A 30 -14.63 -5.30 7.98
CA TRP A 30 -15.55 -4.28 7.47
C TRP A 30 -15.25 -2.85 7.95
N ALA A 31 -14.44 -2.69 8.99
CA ALA A 31 -14.07 -1.38 9.54
C ALA A 31 -12.72 -0.87 9.00
N ASN A 32 -12.11 -1.58 8.05
CA ASN A 32 -10.72 -1.34 7.66
C ASN A 32 -10.57 -0.37 6.49
N GLU A 33 -9.54 0.45 6.59
CA GLU A 33 -9.03 1.22 5.46
C GLU A 33 -8.18 0.33 4.54
N SER A 34 -8.41 0.47 3.24
CA SER A 34 -7.68 -0.23 2.19
C SER A 34 -7.00 0.76 1.26
N ALA A 35 -5.80 0.43 0.78
CA ALA A 35 -5.10 1.18 -0.26
C ALA A 35 -5.17 0.47 -1.60
N THR A 36 -5.12 1.26 -2.68
CA THR A 36 -4.86 0.72 -4.02
C THR A 36 -3.36 0.45 -4.16
N GLY A 37 -3.02 -0.76 -4.58
CA GLY A 37 -1.66 -1.15 -4.91
C GLY A 37 -1.56 -1.76 -6.30
N ILE A 38 -0.34 -1.77 -6.82
CA ILE A 38 0.02 -2.56 -8.01
C ILE A 38 1.17 -3.49 -7.66
N GLN A 39 1.02 -4.75 -8.06
CA GLN A 39 1.99 -5.80 -7.81
C GLN A 39 2.65 -6.22 -9.12
N CYS A 40 3.98 -6.21 -9.17
CA CYS A 40 4.72 -6.74 -10.31
C CYS A 40 4.41 -8.23 -10.50
N ALA A 41 3.98 -8.63 -11.69
CA ALA A 41 3.63 -10.01 -11.99
C ALA A 41 4.84 -10.97 -12.03
N ARG A 42 6.06 -10.43 -12.09
CA ARG A 42 7.31 -11.20 -12.18
C ARG A 42 8.01 -11.38 -10.84
N CYS A 43 8.12 -10.33 -10.03
CA CYS A 43 8.90 -10.35 -8.79
C CYS A 43 8.08 -10.04 -7.53
N SER A 44 6.76 -9.89 -7.66
CA SER A 44 5.82 -9.66 -6.56
C SER A 44 6.05 -8.40 -5.73
N ARG A 45 6.92 -7.48 -6.17
CA ARG A 45 7.07 -6.17 -5.53
C ARG A 45 5.76 -5.40 -5.61
N LEU A 46 5.34 -4.85 -4.48
CA LEU A 46 4.11 -4.10 -4.32
C LEU A 46 4.42 -2.61 -4.16
N GLU A 47 3.74 -1.78 -4.94
CA GLU A 47 3.74 -0.32 -4.78
C GLU A 47 2.33 0.12 -4.38
N LEU A 48 2.24 0.92 -3.31
CA LEU A 48 0.99 1.42 -2.74
C LEU A 48 0.80 2.88 -3.15
N PHE A 49 -0.42 3.24 -3.51
CA PHE A 49 -0.81 4.60 -3.85
C PHE A 49 -1.72 5.14 -2.75
N ALA A 50 -1.27 6.20 -2.10
CA ALA A 50 -2.12 6.99 -1.20
C ALA A 50 -2.79 8.10 -2.01
N ASP A 51 -4.08 8.36 -1.74
CA ASP A 51 -4.75 9.53 -2.32
C ASP A 51 -4.10 10.80 -1.76
N HIS A 52 -3.55 11.63 -2.62
CA HIS A 52 -2.93 12.91 -2.27
C HIS A 52 -3.80 13.83 -1.41
N ARG A 53 -5.13 13.70 -1.44
CA ARG A 53 -6.07 14.46 -0.60
C ARG A 53 -6.09 13.97 0.85
N GLN A 54 -5.65 12.74 1.09
CA GLN A 54 -5.60 12.09 2.39
C GLN A 54 -4.20 12.17 3.04
N ILE A 55 -3.17 12.54 2.28
CA ILE A 55 -1.82 12.70 2.80
C ILE A 55 -1.70 14.03 3.55
N ARG A 56 -1.75 13.99 4.89
CA ARG A 56 -1.23 15.08 5.72
C ARG A 56 0.27 14.86 5.91
N LEU A 57 1.08 15.57 5.13
CA LEU A 57 2.52 15.63 5.39
C LEU A 57 2.71 16.37 6.72
N GLY A 58 3.03 15.62 7.79
CA GLY A 58 3.52 16.22 9.02
C GLY A 58 4.79 17.03 8.69
N ALA A 59 4.92 18.21 9.28
CA ALA A 59 6.20 18.92 9.24
C ALA A 59 7.30 17.96 9.77
N PRO A 60 8.50 17.95 9.18
CA PRO A 60 9.58 17.15 9.70
C PRO A 60 9.79 17.53 11.17
N GLU A 61 9.64 16.54 12.06
CA GLU A 61 9.80 16.70 13.49
C GLU A 61 11.26 17.12 13.74
N GLN A 62 11.47 18.42 13.99
CA GLN A 62 12.76 18.94 14.41
C GLN A 62 12.94 18.52 15.88
N LYS A 63 13.55 17.34 16.04
CA LYS A 63 13.98 16.85 17.35
C LYS A 63 15.06 17.78 17.92
N PRO A 64 14.92 18.28 19.16
CA PRO A 64 15.94 19.10 19.81
C PRO A 64 17.22 18.30 20.11
#